data_AF-A0A1B0DN80-F1
#
_entry.id   AF-A0A1B0DN80-F1
#
_cell.length_a   1.000
_cell.length_b   1.000
_cell.length_c   1.000
_cell.angle_alpha   90.00
_cell.angle_beta   90.00
_cell.angle_gamma   90.00
#
_symmetry.space_group_name_H-M   'P 1'
#
loop_
_entity.id
_entity.type
_entity.pdbx_description
1 polymer ?
#
loop_
_entity_poly.entity_id
_entity_poly.type
_entity_poly.pdbx_seq_one_letter_code
_entity_poly.pdbx_strand_id
1 'polypeptide(L)'
;MYNPVATDGQLCLQSAPKGNVSFFVHTPHALMLQDVKAVVTHSIHCTLNSIGGIQVLFPLFSQLDMPYDGTSDVKRDPALCSKLLGFICELVESSQTVQQHMIQNRGFLVISFMLQRSSREHLTLEVVGSFLNLTKYLVTCLSANSDLLLKQLLDHVLFNPSLWIYTPANVQARLYSYLATEFLSDTQIYSNVRRVSTVLQTVHTLKFYYWVVNPRAKSGIVPKGLDGPRPAQKDILAIRAYILLFLKQLIMIGNGVKEDELQSILNYLTTMHEDENLHDVLQMLISLMSEHPSSMVPAFDVKHGVRTIFKLLAAESQLIRLQALKLLGFFLSRSTHKLLKVRTLT
;
A
#
# COMPACT_ATOMS: atom_id res chain seq x y z
N MET A 1 -20.53 32.76 -42.94
CA MET A 1 -21.53 31.94 -42.21
C MET A 1 -21.40 32.25 -40.72
N TYR A 2 -22.51 32.39 -39.99
CA TYR A 2 -22.51 32.60 -38.54
C TYR A 2 -22.17 31.28 -37.80
N ASN A 3 -21.35 31.33 -36.76
CA ASN A 3 -20.80 30.22 -36.00
C ASN A 3 -20.85 30.52 -34.49
N PRO A 4 -21.96 30.18 -33.81
CA PRO A 4 -22.15 30.45 -32.38
C PRO A 4 -21.48 29.36 -31.52
N VAL A 5 -20.19 29.53 -31.21
CA VAL A 5 -19.42 28.55 -30.40
C VAL A 5 -19.41 28.89 -28.91
N ALA A 6 -19.68 30.15 -28.55
CA ALA A 6 -19.67 30.63 -27.18
C ALA A 6 -20.88 31.51 -26.87
N THR A 7 -21.23 31.62 -25.59
CA THR A 7 -22.38 32.40 -25.12
C THR A 7 -22.00 33.23 -23.90
N ASP A 8 -22.48 34.47 -23.83
CA ASP A 8 -22.38 35.34 -22.66
C ASP A 8 -23.80 35.78 -22.23
N GLY A 9 -24.32 35.17 -21.16
CA GLY A 9 -25.73 35.31 -20.80
C GLY A 9 -26.66 34.83 -21.93
N GLN A 10 -27.46 35.75 -22.47
CA GLN A 10 -28.34 35.49 -23.63
C GLN A 10 -27.68 35.81 -24.97
N LEU A 11 -26.42 36.23 -25.00
CA LEU A 11 -25.73 36.62 -26.22
C LEU A 11 -24.97 35.42 -26.81
N CYS A 12 -25.33 34.99 -28.01
CA CYS A 12 -24.58 34.01 -28.79
C CYS A 12 -23.44 34.72 -29.56
N LEU A 13 -22.20 34.37 -29.23
CA LEU A 13 -21.01 35.02 -29.75
C LEU A 13 -20.61 34.46 -31.12
N GLN A 14 -20.29 35.34 -32.07
CA GLN A 14 -19.79 34.94 -33.37
C GLN A 14 -18.31 34.55 -33.26
N SER A 15 -17.97 33.30 -33.59
CA SER A 15 -16.61 32.77 -33.50
C SER A 15 -16.07 32.23 -34.82
N ALA A 16 -16.50 32.78 -35.96
CA ALA A 16 -15.97 32.36 -37.26
C ALA A 16 -14.47 32.73 -37.40
N PRO A 17 -13.63 31.85 -38.02
CA PRO A 17 -12.22 32.13 -38.27
C PRO A 17 -12.00 33.44 -39.04
N LYS A 18 -10.91 34.16 -38.71
CA LYS A 18 -10.48 35.35 -39.46
C LYS A 18 -10.22 34.98 -40.93
N GLY A 19 -10.84 35.70 -41.86
CA GLY A 19 -10.72 35.47 -43.31
C GLY A 19 -11.99 34.96 -44.01
N ASN A 20 -13.02 34.57 -43.26
CA ASN A 20 -14.33 34.28 -43.86
C ASN A 20 -15.02 35.57 -44.32
N VAL A 21 -15.63 35.54 -45.50
CA VAL A 21 -16.45 36.65 -46.02
C VAL A 21 -17.60 36.90 -45.04
N SER A 22 -17.60 38.07 -44.41
CA SER A 22 -18.69 38.54 -43.56
C SER A 22 -19.70 39.29 -44.43
N PHE A 23 -20.97 38.90 -44.35
CA PHE A 23 -22.07 39.65 -44.97
C PHE A 23 -22.50 40.85 -44.10
N PHE A 24 -21.92 41.00 -42.91
CA PHE A 24 -22.27 42.03 -41.93
C PHE A 24 -21.14 43.04 -41.77
N VAL A 25 -21.52 44.32 -41.65
CA VAL A 25 -20.60 45.47 -41.46
C VAL A 25 -19.95 45.46 -40.08
N HIS A 26 -20.63 44.89 -39.08
CA HIS A 26 -20.13 44.69 -37.71
C HIS A 26 -20.15 43.20 -37.35
N THR A 27 -19.40 42.80 -36.32
CA THR A 27 -19.44 41.44 -35.78
C THR A 27 -20.85 41.10 -35.29
N PRO A 28 -21.60 40.24 -35.98
CA PRO A 28 -23.00 40.01 -35.66
C PRO A 28 -23.10 39.01 -34.51
N HIS A 29 -23.39 39.48 -33.30
CA HIS A 29 -23.83 38.59 -32.21
C HIS A 29 -25.33 38.33 -32.34
N ALA A 30 -25.81 37.17 -31.90
CA ALA A 30 -27.23 36.84 -31.89
C ALA A 30 -27.77 36.82 -30.46
N LEU A 31 -29.04 37.17 -30.27
CA LEU A 31 -29.72 37.07 -28.99
C LEU A 31 -30.45 35.73 -28.92
N MET A 32 -30.32 35.01 -27.79
CA MET A 32 -31.13 33.83 -27.51
C MET A 32 -32.60 34.23 -27.41
N LEU A 33 -33.47 33.41 -27.99
CA LEU A 33 -34.91 33.53 -27.79
C LEU A 33 -35.28 33.21 -26.35
N GLN A 34 -36.46 33.68 -25.94
CA GLN A 34 -37.01 33.41 -24.62
C GLN A 34 -37.08 31.89 -24.37
N ASP A 35 -36.67 31.46 -23.18
CA ASP A 35 -36.57 30.06 -22.75
C ASP A 35 -35.55 29.17 -23.48
N VAL A 36 -34.73 29.73 -24.38
CA VAL A 36 -33.56 29.02 -24.93
C VAL A 36 -32.40 29.13 -23.95
N LYS A 37 -31.74 27.99 -23.69
CA LYS A 37 -30.54 27.91 -22.85
C LYS A 37 -29.39 27.32 -23.63
N ALA A 38 -28.19 27.84 -23.38
CA ALA A 38 -26.97 27.22 -23.87
C ALA A 38 -26.81 25.81 -23.30
N VAL A 39 -26.58 24.83 -24.17
CA VAL A 39 -26.12 23.51 -23.75
C VAL A 39 -24.61 23.61 -23.58
N VAL A 40 -24.17 23.73 -22.33
CA VAL A 40 -22.75 23.81 -21.98
C VAL A 40 -22.29 22.44 -21.54
N THR A 41 -21.26 21.91 -22.20
CA THR A 41 -20.58 20.70 -21.74
C THR A 41 -19.66 21.08 -20.59
N HIS A 42 -20.00 20.68 -19.38
CA HIS A 42 -19.10 20.80 -18.22
C HIS A 42 -18.12 19.62 -18.21
N SER A 43 -16.89 19.88 -17.77
CA SER A 43 -15.96 18.78 -17.48
C SER A 43 -16.49 17.95 -16.32
N ILE A 44 -16.11 16.67 -16.28
CA ILE A 44 -16.49 15.78 -15.17
C ILE A 44 -16.05 16.34 -13.81
N HIS A 45 -14.91 17.05 -13.76
CA HIS A 45 -14.44 17.73 -12.56
C HIS A 45 -15.39 18.83 -12.08
N CYS A 46 -15.89 19.66 -13.00
CA CYS A 46 -16.86 20.71 -12.68
C CYS A 46 -18.18 20.10 -12.20
N THR A 47 -18.68 19.07 -12.90
CA THR A 47 -19.91 18.37 -12.51
C THR A 47 -19.80 17.75 -11.13
N LEU A 48 -18.71 17.03 -10.84
CA LEU A 48 -18.47 16.44 -9.52
C LEU A 48 -18.41 17.52 -8.44
N ASN A 49 -17.66 18.60 -8.68
CA ASN A 49 -17.58 19.70 -7.72
C ASN A 49 -18.96 20.32 -7.41
N SER A 50 -19.84 20.43 -8.42
CA SER A 50 -21.20 20.96 -8.26
C SER A 50 -22.15 20.05 -7.48
N ILE A 51 -21.92 18.73 -7.46
CA ILE A 51 -22.78 17.77 -6.76
C ILE A 51 -22.24 17.32 -5.39
N GLY A 52 -21.16 17.94 -4.92
CA GLY A 52 -20.57 17.67 -3.60
C GLY A 52 -19.18 17.02 -3.62
N GLY A 53 -18.48 17.03 -4.75
CA GLY A 53 -17.10 16.57 -4.89
C GLY A 53 -16.95 15.06 -5.10
N ILE A 54 -15.71 14.58 -5.10
CA ILE A 54 -15.39 13.17 -5.37
C ILE A 54 -16.00 12.21 -4.34
N GLN A 55 -16.29 12.67 -3.12
CA GLN A 55 -16.86 11.82 -2.08
C GLN A 55 -18.23 11.22 -2.44
N VAL A 56 -18.94 11.80 -3.42
CA VAL A 56 -20.20 11.26 -3.95
C VAL A 56 -20.02 9.87 -4.57
N LEU A 57 -18.79 9.52 -4.98
CA LEU A 57 -18.47 8.21 -5.54
C LEU A 57 -18.25 7.15 -4.46
N PHE A 58 -17.93 7.51 -3.22
CA PHE A 58 -17.59 6.51 -2.19
C PHE A 58 -18.75 5.55 -1.87
N PRO A 59 -20.00 6.01 -1.70
CA PRO A 59 -21.13 5.11 -1.47
C PRO A 59 -21.33 4.05 -2.56
N LEU A 60 -20.76 4.18 -3.76
CA LEU A 60 -20.85 3.15 -4.78
C LEU A 60 -20.08 1.87 -4.39
N PHE A 61 -19.05 1.96 -3.53
CA PHE A 61 -18.35 0.77 -3.02
C PHE A 61 -19.23 -0.12 -2.13
N SER A 62 -20.25 0.43 -1.47
CA SER A 62 -21.21 -0.37 -0.69
C SER A 62 -22.23 -1.11 -1.56
N GLN A 63 -22.28 -0.79 -2.85
CA GLN A 63 -23.19 -1.41 -3.82
C GLN A 63 -22.52 -2.51 -4.64
N LEU A 64 -21.22 -2.78 -4.43
CA LEU A 64 -20.48 -3.79 -5.20
C LEU A 64 -21.10 -5.20 -5.11
N ASP A 65 -21.73 -5.52 -3.99
CA ASP A 65 -22.35 -6.84 -3.76
C ASP A 65 -23.81 -6.92 -4.24
N MET A 66 -24.36 -5.82 -4.76
CA MET A 66 -25.72 -5.80 -5.28
C MET A 66 -25.82 -6.65 -6.56
N PRO A 67 -26.94 -7.38 -6.76
CA PRO A 67 -27.15 -8.16 -7.96
C PRO A 67 -27.15 -7.28 -9.21
N TYR A 68 -26.47 -7.74 -10.26
CA TYR A 68 -26.48 -7.13 -11.58
C TYR A 68 -27.33 -8.01 -12.53
N ASP A 69 -28.28 -7.36 -13.19
CA ASP A 69 -29.25 -7.94 -14.14
C ASP A 69 -30.32 -8.88 -13.53
N GLY A 70 -31.57 -8.69 -13.92
CA GLY A 70 -32.77 -9.27 -13.30
C GLY A 70 -33.03 -10.75 -13.58
N THR A 71 -32.00 -11.50 -13.96
CA THR A 71 -32.11 -12.94 -14.22
C THR A 71 -31.77 -13.72 -12.95
N SER A 72 -32.40 -14.88 -12.75
CA SER A 72 -32.37 -15.68 -11.52
C SER A 72 -30.98 -16.14 -11.04
N ASP A 73 -29.93 -15.93 -11.86
CA ASP A 73 -28.54 -16.10 -11.45
C ASP A 73 -28.02 -14.75 -10.92
N VAL A 74 -27.83 -14.64 -9.60
CA VAL A 74 -27.19 -13.49 -8.95
C VAL A 74 -25.74 -13.38 -9.45
N LYS A 75 -25.53 -12.72 -10.59
CA LYS A 75 -24.21 -12.39 -11.11
C LYS A 75 -23.84 -11.01 -10.61
N ARG A 76 -22.71 -10.94 -9.89
CA ARG A 76 -22.05 -9.68 -9.54
C ARG A 76 -21.23 -9.23 -10.75
N ASP A 77 -21.14 -7.94 -11.05
CA ASP A 77 -20.20 -7.45 -12.06
C ASP A 77 -18.78 -7.47 -11.48
N PRO A 78 -17.90 -8.40 -11.92
CA PRO A 78 -16.54 -8.50 -11.37
C PRO A 78 -15.66 -7.31 -11.74
N ALA A 79 -16.04 -6.51 -12.74
CA ALA A 79 -15.27 -5.36 -13.21
C ALA A 79 -15.72 -4.03 -12.57
N LEU A 80 -16.83 -4.01 -11.84
CA LEU A 80 -17.38 -2.76 -11.28
C LEU A 80 -16.38 -2.10 -10.30
N CYS A 81 -15.76 -2.89 -9.43
CA CYS A 81 -14.80 -2.38 -8.46
C CYS A 81 -13.54 -1.81 -9.12
N SER A 82 -12.98 -2.50 -10.12
CA SER A 82 -11.78 -2.02 -10.82
C SER A 82 -12.06 -0.78 -11.66
N LYS A 83 -13.20 -0.72 -12.35
CA LYS A 83 -13.64 0.48 -13.09
C LYS A 83 -13.85 1.68 -12.18
N LEU A 84 -14.59 1.51 -11.07
CA LEU A 84 -14.85 2.59 -10.12
C LEU A 84 -13.55 3.11 -9.50
N LEU A 85 -12.68 2.20 -9.05
CA LEU A 85 -11.40 2.59 -8.47
C LEU A 85 -10.48 3.24 -9.50
N GLY A 86 -10.39 2.67 -10.71
CA GLY A 86 -9.62 3.25 -11.81
C GLY A 86 -10.07 4.67 -12.14
N PHE A 87 -11.37 4.91 -12.23
CA PHE A 87 -11.93 6.23 -12.44
C PHE A 87 -11.56 7.21 -11.31
N ILE A 88 -11.63 6.78 -10.04
CA ILE A 88 -11.18 7.60 -8.90
C ILE A 88 -9.68 7.92 -9.00
N CYS A 89 -8.85 6.94 -9.34
CA CYS A 89 -7.40 7.14 -9.54
C CYS A 89 -7.14 8.18 -10.65
N GLU A 90 -7.78 8.04 -11.82
CA GLU A 90 -7.64 9.00 -12.93
C GLU A 90 -8.06 10.43 -12.54
N LEU A 91 -9.14 10.57 -11.75
CA LEU A 91 -9.56 11.88 -11.24
C LEU A 91 -8.54 12.49 -10.28
N VAL A 92 -7.89 11.66 -9.45
CA VAL A 92 -6.82 12.09 -8.54
C VAL A 92 -5.58 12.53 -9.33
N GLU A 93 -5.25 11.83 -10.42
CA GLU A 93 -4.10 12.16 -11.27
C GLU A 93 -4.31 13.45 -12.09
N SER A 94 -5.55 13.78 -12.42
CA SER A 94 -5.89 14.88 -13.33
C SER A 94 -6.34 16.18 -12.64
N SER A 95 -6.68 16.16 -11.34
CA SER A 95 -7.25 17.34 -10.67
C SER A 95 -6.76 17.57 -9.24
N GLN A 96 -6.12 18.73 -9.01
CA GLN A 96 -5.72 19.17 -7.67
C GLN A 96 -6.91 19.38 -6.72
N THR A 97 -8.06 19.83 -7.24
CA THR A 97 -9.29 19.97 -6.44
C THR A 97 -9.77 18.61 -5.94
N VAL A 98 -9.73 17.59 -6.80
CA VAL A 98 -10.04 16.21 -6.41
C VAL A 98 -9.05 15.71 -5.35
N GLN A 99 -7.76 15.96 -5.53
CA GLN A 99 -6.74 15.61 -4.54
C GLN A 99 -7.03 16.24 -3.17
N GLN A 100 -7.38 17.53 -3.13
CA GLN A 100 -7.76 18.23 -1.90
C GLN A 100 -8.98 17.60 -1.23
N HIS A 101 -10.03 17.28 -2.00
CA HIS A 101 -11.20 16.60 -1.45
C HIS A 101 -10.87 15.19 -0.93
N MET A 102 -10.02 14.44 -1.61
CA MET A 102 -9.55 13.14 -1.13
C MET A 102 -8.79 13.27 0.20
N ILE A 103 -7.92 14.27 0.34
CA ILE A 103 -7.17 14.52 1.59
C ILE A 103 -8.14 14.87 2.72
N GLN A 104 -9.00 15.87 2.51
CA GLN A 104 -9.93 16.39 3.53
C GLN A 104 -10.89 15.32 4.04
N ASN A 105 -11.41 14.48 3.14
CA ASN A 105 -12.36 13.42 3.47
C ASN A 105 -11.70 12.10 3.86
N ARG A 106 -10.36 12.04 3.93
CA ARG A 106 -9.59 10.78 4.14
C ARG A 106 -10.03 9.69 3.16
N GLY A 107 -10.10 10.02 1.87
CA GLY A 107 -10.71 9.18 0.84
C GLY A 107 -10.19 7.74 0.81
N PHE A 108 -8.88 7.53 0.88
CA PHE A 108 -8.32 6.16 0.89
C PHE A 108 -8.67 5.36 2.15
N LEU A 109 -8.85 6.01 3.30
CA LEU A 109 -9.35 5.35 4.51
C LEU A 109 -10.79 4.88 4.30
N VAL A 110 -11.64 5.75 3.76
CA VAL A 110 -13.06 5.44 3.49
C VAL A 110 -13.18 4.33 2.45
N ILE A 111 -12.45 4.41 1.34
CA ILE A 111 -12.41 3.38 0.30
C ILE A 111 -11.95 2.05 0.89
N SER A 112 -10.84 2.03 1.63
CA SER A 112 -10.33 0.82 2.30
C SER A 112 -11.35 0.22 3.27
N PHE A 113 -12.04 1.05 4.04
CA PHE A 113 -13.09 0.62 4.96
C PHE A 113 -14.27 -0.01 4.22
N MET A 114 -14.74 0.60 3.12
CA MET A 114 -15.83 0.08 2.32
C MET A 114 -15.46 -1.24 1.65
N LEU A 115 -14.26 -1.31 1.04
CA LEU A 115 -13.74 -2.54 0.43
C LEU A 115 -13.58 -3.70 1.43
N GLN A 116 -13.25 -3.41 2.69
CA GLN A 116 -13.21 -4.44 3.74
C GLN A 116 -14.59 -5.01 4.09
N ARG A 117 -15.66 -4.28 3.79
CA ARG A 117 -17.05 -4.68 4.06
C ARG A 117 -17.72 -5.34 2.86
N SER A 118 -17.17 -5.16 1.66
CA SER A 118 -17.65 -5.80 0.43
C SER A 118 -17.07 -7.20 0.25
N SER A 119 -17.63 -8.00 -0.67
CA SER A 119 -17.06 -9.29 -1.04
C SER A 119 -15.59 -9.16 -1.47
N ARG A 120 -14.76 -10.10 -1.02
CA ARG A 120 -13.31 -10.13 -1.34
C ARG A 120 -13.03 -10.52 -2.79
N GLU A 121 -14.04 -11.04 -3.49
CA GLU A 121 -13.99 -11.32 -4.93
C GLU A 121 -13.74 -10.05 -5.75
N HIS A 122 -14.15 -8.88 -5.24
CA HIS A 122 -13.94 -7.59 -5.89
C HIS A 122 -12.48 -7.13 -5.84
N LEU A 123 -11.67 -7.64 -4.90
CA LEU A 123 -10.26 -7.28 -4.76
C LEU A 123 -9.41 -8.13 -5.72
N THR A 124 -9.48 -7.79 -7.00
CA THR A 124 -8.80 -8.48 -8.10
C THR A 124 -7.39 -7.94 -8.37
N LEU A 125 -6.68 -8.58 -9.30
CA LEU A 125 -5.39 -8.07 -9.81
C LEU A 125 -5.51 -6.67 -10.43
N GLU A 126 -6.65 -6.35 -11.05
CA GLU A 126 -6.89 -5.02 -11.62
C GLU A 126 -7.00 -3.96 -10.53
N VAL A 127 -7.71 -4.25 -9.43
CA VAL A 127 -7.85 -3.33 -8.29
C VAL A 127 -6.51 -3.05 -7.63
N VAL A 128 -5.69 -4.09 -7.38
CA VAL A 128 -4.31 -3.89 -6.91
C VAL A 128 -3.53 -3.08 -7.94
N GLY A 129 -3.65 -3.41 -9.23
CA GLY A 129 -3.03 -2.67 -10.33
C GLY A 129 -3.32 -1.17 -10.30
N SER A 130 -4.58 -0.76 -10.10
CA SER A 130 -4.97 0.65 -9.98
C SER A 130 -4.27 1.35 -8.82
N PHE A 131 -4.20 0.72 -7.64
CA PHE A 131 -3.48 1.30 -6.49
C PHE A 131 -1.98 1.39 -6.74
N LEU A 132 -1.37 0.38 -7.37
CA LEU A 132 0.06 0.38 -7.67
C LEU A 132 0.42 1.46 -8.72
N ASN A 133 -0.40 1.61 -9.76
CA ASN A 133 -0.21 2.66 -10.77
C ASN A 133 -0.34 4.05 -10.16
N LEU A 134 -1.37 4.26 -9.33
CA LEU A 134 -1.54 5.53 -8.63
C LEU A 134 -0.36 5.80 -7.67
N THR A 135 0.16 4.77 -7.00
CA THR A 135 1.36 4.89 -6.16
C THR A 135 2.53 5.41 -6.98
N LYS A 136 2.80 4.84 -8.16
CA LYS A 136 3.87 5.30 -9.07
C LYS A 136 3.67 6.76 -9.49
N TYR A 137 2.44 7.13 -9.84
CA TYR A 137 2.11 8.52 -10.14
C TYR A 137 2.41 9.44 -8.96
N LEU A 138 1.90 9.13 -7.76
CA LEU A 138 2.05 10.00 -6.58
C LEU A 138 3.50 10.15 -6.11
N VAL A 139 4.32 9.11 -6.29
CA VAL A 139 5.76 9.17 -5.99
C VAL A 139 6.50 10.10 -6.95
N THR A 140 6.14 10.09 -8.24
CA THR A 140 6.79 10.91 -9.27
C THR A 140 6.26 12.35 -9.32
N CYS A 141 5.02 12.56 -8.91
CA CYS A 141 4.38 13.88 -8.89
C CYS A 141 4.72 14.63 -7.59
N LEU A 142 5.78 15.43 -7.62
CA LEU A 142 6.30 16.15 -6.45
C LEU A 142 5.42 17.35 -6.04
N SER A 143 4.31 17.06 -5.34
CA SER A 143 3.42 18.09 -4.77
C SER A 143 3.06 17.76 -3.31
N ALA A 144 2.75 18.80 -2.52
CA ALA A 144 2.33 18.63 -1.13
C ALA A 144 1.06 17.76 -1.00
N ASN A 145 0.15 17.85 -1.97
CA ASN A 145 -1.04 17.00 -2.01
C ASN A 145 -0.67 15.55 -2.28
N SER A 146 0.24 15.31 -3.24
CA SER A 146 0.71 13.98 -3.60
C SER A 146 1.34 13.27 -2.41
N ASP A 147 2.16 13.96 -1.62
CA ASP A 147 2.79 13.41 -0.41
C ASP A 147 1.75 12.99 0.64
N LEU A 148 0.72 13.82 0.86
CA LEU A 148 -0.35 13.51 1.82
C LEU A 148 -1.22 12.34 1.35
N LEU A 149 -1.56 12.30 0.06
CA LEU A 149 -2.32 11.21 -0.55
C LEU A 149 -1.54 9.91 -0.53
N LEU A 150 -0.25 9.97 -0.87
CA LEU A 150 0.65 8.81 -0.82
C LEU A 150 0.70 8.24 0.59
N LYS A 151 0.88 9.07 1.62
CA LYS A 151 0.85 8.62 3.02
C LYS A 151 -0.47 7.92 3.37
N GLN A 152 -1.63 8.49 2.99
CA GLN A 152 -2.92 7.84 3.21
C GLN A 152 -3.05 6.51 2.46
N LEU A 153 -2.59 6.45 1.20
CA LEU A 153 -2.63 5.24 0.38
C LEU A 153 -1.74 4.13 0.98
N LEU A 154 -0.54 4.47 1.44
CA LEU A 154 0.36 3.55 2.13
C LEU A 154 -0.28 3.01 3.41
N ASP A 155 -0.73 3.89 4.30
CA ASP A 155 -1.21 3.52 5.63
C ASP A 155 -2.52 2.71 5.58
N HIS A 156 -3.45 3.10 4.71
CA HIS A 156 -4.81 2.56 4.72
C HIS A 156 -5.04 1.45 3.69
N VAL A 157 -4.22 1.40 2.64
CA VAL A 157 -4.38 0.43 1.55
C VAL A 157 -3.18 -0.50 1.49
N LEU A 158 -1.98 -0.03 1.10
CA LEU A 158 -0.87 -0.95 0.79
C LEU A 158 -0.34 -1.71 2.02
N PHE A 159 -0.21 -1.03 3.16
CA PHE A 159 0.30 -1.64 4.40
C PHE A 159 -0.79 -2.18 5.31
N ASN A 160 -2.04 -2.21 4.87
CA ASN A 160 -3.16 -2.72 5.65
C ASN A 160 -3.42 -4.20 5.39
N PRO A 161 -2.91 -5.13 6.22
CA PRO A 161 -3.09 -6.56 5.98
C PRO A 161 -4.54 -7.02 6.11
N SER A 162 -5.39 -6.32 6.86
CA SER A 162 -6.82 -6.66 7.02
C SER A 162 -7.61 -6.51 5.71
N LEU A 163 -7.13 -5.65 4.80
CA LEU A 163 -7.73 -5.50 3.48
C LEU A 163 -7.43 -6.72 2.60
N TRP A 164 -6.19 -7.23 2.65
CA TRP A 164 -5.66 -8.20 1.69
C TRP A 164 -5.69 -9.66 2.14
N ILE A 165 -5.71 -9.94 3.45
CA ILE A 165 -5.47 -11.30 3.97
C ILE A 165 -6.45 -12.38 3.44
N TYR A 166 -7.65 -11.97 3.02
CA TYR A 166 -8.69 -12.85 2.50
C TYR A 166 -8.83 -12.83 0.97
N THR A 167 -7.96 -12.13 0.26
CA THR A 167 -7.98 -12.12 -1.22
C THR A 167 -7.28 -13.35 -1.79
N PRO A 168 -7.46 -13.69 -3.07
CA PRO A 168 -6.72 -14.78 -3.71
C PRO A 168 -5.20 -14.62 -3.57
N ALA A 169 -4.49 -15.75 -3.44
CA ALA A 169 -3.04 -15.76 -3.17
C ALA A 169 -2.22 -14.97 -4.19
N ASN A 170 -2.59 -15.02 -5.48
CA ASN A 170 -1.93 -14.28 -6.55
C ASN A 170 -2.10 -12.75 -6.40
N VAL A 171 -3.21 -12.27 -5.85
CA VAL A 171 -3.44 -10.84 -5.56
C VAL A 171 -2.51 -10.38 -4.44
N GLN A 172 -2.43 -11.15 -3.35
CA GLN A 172 -1.51 -10.87 -2.23
C GLN A 172 -0.05 -10.90 -2.71
N ALA A 173 0.32 -11.92 -3.48
CA ALA A 173 1.67 -12.05 -4.04
C ALA A 173 2.03 -10.86 -4.94
N ARG A 174 1.11 -10.37 -5.78
CA ARG A 174 1.36 -9.20 -6.64
C ARG A 174 1.62 -7.93 -5.83
N LEU A 175 0.86 -7.70 -4.75
CA LEU A 175 1.07 -6.57 -3.86
C LEU A 175 2.45 -6.63 -3.19
N TYR A 176 2.75 -7.75 -2.51
CA TYR A 176 3.99 -7.84 -1.76
C TYR A 176 5.22 -7.96 -2.65
N SER A 177 5.10 -8.56 -3.85
CA SER A 177 6.19 -8.56 -4.82
C SER A 177 6.52 -7.13 -5.24
N TYR A 178 5.50 -6.32 -5.56
CA TYR A 178 5.70 -4.90 -5.90
C TYR A 178 6.41 -4.15 -4.77
N LEU A 179 5.93 -4.29 -3.53
CA LEU A 179 6.55 -3.67 -2.36
C LEU A 179 8.03 -4.06 -2.21
N ALA A 180 8.37 -5.32 -2.51
CA ALA A 180 9.70 -5.87 -2.34
C ALA A 180 10.66 -5.65 -3.52
N THR A 181 10.20 -5.21 -4.69
CA THR A 181 11.07 -5.12 -5.88
C THR A 181 10.98 -3.81 -6.64
N GLU A 182 9.82 -3.15 -6.63
CA GLU A 182 9.58 -1.92 -7.40
C GLU A 182 9.38 -0.71 -6.47
N PHE A 183 8.74 -0.89 -5.33
CA PHE A 183 8.34 0.24 -4.47
C PHE A 183 9.52 1.03 -3.90
N LEU A 184 10.59 0.34 -3.49
CA LEU A 184 11.78 0.97 -2.90
C LEU A 184 12.82 1.40 -3.94
N SER A 185 12.59 1.21 -5.25
CA SER A 185 13.56 1.63 -6.26
C SER A 185 13.57 3.14 -6.50
N ASP A 186 12.47 3.83 -6.16
CA ASP A 186 12.37 5.29 -6.30
C ASP A 186 12.81 5.98 -5.00
N THR A 187 13.86 6.80 -5.05
CA THR A 187 14.40 7.46 -3.86
C THR A 187 13.44 8.48 -3.23
N GLN A 188 12.46 8.99 -3.99
CA GLN A 188 11.44 9.91 -3.48
C GLN A 188 10.52 9.24 -2.45
N ILE A 189 10.43 7.91 -2.47
CA ILE A 189 9.61 7.18 -1.49
C ILE A 189 10.17 7.28 -0.07
N TYR A 190 11.48 7.52 0.08
CA TYR A 190 12.17 7.46 1.37
C TYR A 190 11.76 8.59 2.32
N SER A 191 11.33 9.75 1.80
CA SER A 191 10.83 10.87 2.61
C SER A 191 9.38 10.66 3.04
N ASN A 192 8.61 9.89 2.28
CA ASN A 192 7.19 9.66 2.51
C ASN A 192 6.92 8.47 3.42
N VAL A 193 7.77 7.45 3.38
CA VAL A 193 7.66 6.27 4.24
C VAL A 193 8.21 6.58 5.63
N ARG A 194 7.36 6.42 6.65
CA ARG A 194 7.80 6.39 8.05
C ARG A 194 8.49 5.06 8.33
N ARG A 195 9.78 4.97 7.97
CA ARG A 195 10.58 3.73 7.94
C ARG A 195 10.38 2.86 9.19
N VAL A 196 10.65 3.39 10.38
CA VAL A 196 10.54 2.64 11.65
C VAL A 196 9.11 2.13 11.86
N SER A 197 8.10 2.99 11.73
CA SER A 197 6.68 2.58 11.85
C SER A 197 6.30 1.49 10.86
N THR A 198 6.79 1.60 9.63
CA THR A 198 6.50 0.64 8.55
C THR A 198 7.17 -0.70 8.81
N VAL A 199 8.40 -0.71 9.33
CA VAL A 199 9.08 -1.94 9.80
C VAL A 199 8.28 -2.61 10.91
N LEU A 200 7.88 -1.85 11.94
CA LEU A 200 7.08 -2.40 13.05
C LEU A 200 5.75 -2.99 12.56
N GLN A 201 5.06 -2.29 11.66
CA GLN A 201 3.81 -2.75 11.06
C GLN A 201 3.99 -3.99 10.18
N THR A 202 5.12 -4.09 9.47
CA THR A 202 5.45 -5.26 8.63
C THR A 202 5.75 -6.49 9.49
N VAL A 203 6.51 -6.33 10.58
CA VAL A 203 6.74 -7.39 11.57
C VAL A 203 5.43 -7.82 12.24
N HIS A 204 4.56 -6.87 12.59
CA HIS A 204 3.21 -7.17 13.08
C HIS A 204 2.38 -7.95 12.04
N THR A 205 2.47 -7.59 10.76
CA THR A 205 1.80 -8.29 9.65
C THR A 205 2.25 -9.76 9.56
N LEU A 206 3.56 -10.02 9.63
CA LEU A 206 4.12 -11.37 9.67
C LEU A 206 3.68 -12.17 10.90
N LYS A 207 3.54 -11.50 12.06
CA LYS A 207 3.24 -12.13 13.34
C LYS A 207 1.78 -12.53 13.45
N PHE A 208 0.87 -11.63 13.08
CA PHE A 208 -0.56 -11.80 13.34
C PHE A 208 -1.36 -12.26 12.13
N TYR A 209 -0.95 -11.94 10.90
CA TYR A 209 -1.74 -12.23 9.70
C TYR A 209 -1.14 -13.36 8.87
N TYR A 210 0.18 -13.36 8.66
CA TYR A 210 0.85 -14.27 7.73
C TYR A 210 1.61 -15.42 8.42
N TRP A 211 1.08 -15.99 9.50
CA TRP A 211 1.67 -17.16 10.15
C TRP A 211 1.55 -18.42 9.28
N VAL A 212 2.60 -19.26 9.22
CA VAL A 212 2.59 -20.54 8.49
C VAL A 212 1.85 -21.58 9.31
N VAL A 213 2.27 -21.78 10.55
CA VAL A 213 1.60 -22.63 11.54
C VAL A 213 0.87 -21.75 12.54
N ASN A 214 -0.33 -22.18 12.99
CA ASN A 214 -1.17 -21.39 13.90
C ASN A 214 -0.46 -21.13 15.23
N PRO A 215 -0.19 -19.86 15.57
CA PRO A 215 0.63 -19.53 16.73
C PRO A 215 -0.11 -19.57 18.07
N ARG A 216 -1.42 -19.86 18.06
CA ARG A 216 -2.23 -19.95 19.29
C ARG A 216 -1.80 -21.13 20.15
N ALA A 217 -1.31 -22.22 19.54
CA ALA A 217 -1.00 -23.46 20.25
C ALA A 217 0.31 -23.38 21.05
N LYS A 218 1.40 -22.88 20.45
CA LYS A 218 2.71 -22.81 21.11
C LYS A 218 3.01 -21.41 21.64
N SER A 219 2.84 -20.38 20.82
CA SER A 219 3.12 -19.00 21.20
C SER A 219 2.02 -18.28 21.99
N GLY A 220 0.80 -18.82 22.05
CA GLY A 220 -0.34 -18.17 22.72
C GLY A 220 -0.78 -16.86 22.06
N ILE A 221 -0.30 -16.58 20.85
CA ILE A 221 -0.66 -15.37 20.09
C ILE A 221 -2.05 -15.60 19.49
N VAL A 222 -2.95 -14.64 19.63
CA VAL A 222 -4.25 -14.66 18.94
C VAL A 222 -4.03 -14.23 17.48
N PRO A 223 -4.07 -15.15 16.51
CA PRO A 223 -3.90 -14.79 15.11
C PRO A 223 -5.09 -13.98 14.60
N LYS A 224 -4.83 -13.16 13.59
CA LYS A 224 -5.83 -12.48 12.76
C LYS A 224 -5.96 -13.22 11.43
N GLY A 225 -7.02 -12.93 10.68
CA GLY A 225 -7.26 -13.59 9.39
C GLY A 225 -7.91 -14.96 9.52
N LEU A 226 -8.69 -15.21 10.59
CA LEU A 226 -9.38 -16.49 10.83
C LEU A 226 -10.81 -16.54 10.24
N ASP A 227 -11.41 -15.40 9.93
CA ASP A 227 -12.84 -15.29 9.59
C ASP A 227 -13.13 -15.51 8.09
N GLY A 228 -12.16 -16.02 7.33
CA GLY A 228 -12.25 -16.13 5.88
C GLY A 228 -11.24 -17.11 5.28
N PRO A 229 -11.27 -17.29 3.95
CA PRO A 229 -10.36 -18.21 3.28
C PRO A 229 -8.91 -17.76 3.46
N ARG A 230 -8.03 -18.72 3.73
CA ARG A 230 -6.58 -18.51 3.83
C ARG A 230 -5.87 -19.16 2.65
N PRO A 231 -4.80 -18.54 2.12
CA PRO A 231 -3.96 -19.19 1.11
C PRO A 231 -3.40 -20.53 1.60
N ALA A 232 -3.07 -21.41 0.65
CA ALA A 232 -2.39 -22.66 0.98
C ALA A 232 -1.01 -22.38 1.58
N GLN A 233 -0.47 -23.32 2.37
CA GLN A 233 0.81 -23.15 3.06
C GLN A 233 1.96 -22.72 2.13
N LYS A 234 2.03 -23.32 0.93
CA LYS A 234 3.02 -22.96 -0.10
C LYS A 234 2.92 -21.49 -0.52
N ASP A 235 1.70 -20.99 -0.69
CA ASP A 235 1.45 -19.60 -1.08
C ASP A 235 1.76 -18.64 0.08
N ILE A 236 1.44 -19.02 1.32
CA ILE A 236 1.82 -18.25 2.51
C ILE A 236 3.34 -18.11 2.58
N LEU A 237 4.10 -19.18 2.37
CA LEU A 237 5.57 -19.13 2.34
C LEU A 237 6.09 -18.19 1.25
N ALA A 238 5.51 -18.25 0.04
CA ALA A 238 5.88 -17.35 -1.06
C ALA A 238 5.58 -15.86 -0.73
N ILE A 239 4.40 -15.59 -0.17
CA ILE A 239 4.00 -14.23 0.24
C ILE A 239 4.92 -13.71 1.36
N ARG A 240 5.21 -14.56 2.37
CA ARG A 240 6.14 -14.23 3.45
C ARG A 240 7.54 -13.89 2.94
N ALA A 241 8.03 -14.62 1.93
CA ALA A 241 9.32 -14.32 1.31
C ALA A 241 9.36 -12.90 0.71
N TYR A 242 8.28 -12.47 0.03
CA TYR A 242 8.18 -11.08 -0.44
C TYR A 242 8.10 -10.07 0.71
N ILE A 243 7.30 -10.34 1.75
CA ILE A 243 7.19 -9.45 2.92
C ILE A 243 8.56 -9.29 3.62
N LEU A 244 9.32 -10.38 3.76
CA LEU A 244 10.64 -10.37 4.38
C LEU A 244 11.69 -9.69 3.49
N LEU A 245 11.60 -9.85 2.17
CA LEU A 245 12.46 -9.12 1.23
C LEU A 245 12.21 -7.61 1.32
N PHE A 246 10.94 -7.20 1.34
CA PHE A 246 10.57 -5.79 1.56
C PHE A 246 11.10 -5.27 2.90
N LEU A 247 10.89 -6.03 3.99
CA LEU A 247 11.39 -5.67 5.32
C LEU A 247 12.91 -5.50 5.35
N LYS A 248 13.65 -6.45 4.76
CA LYS A 248 15.11 -6.40 4.64
C LYS A 248 15.57 -5.14 3.91
N GLN A 249 15.01 -4.87 2.73
CA GLN A 249 15.38 -3.70 1.93
C GLN A 249 15.06 -2.39 2.66
N LEU A 250 13.89 -2.31 3.29
CA LEU A 250 13.43 -1.15 4.03
C LEU A 250 14.38 -0.78 5.19
N ILE A 251 14.86 -1.79 5.93
CA ILE A 251 15.84 -1.62 7.01
C ILE A 251 17.22 -1.15 6.48
N MET A 252 17.52 -1.40 5.21
CA MET A 252 18.78 -0.99 4.62
C MET A 252 18.77 0.40 4.00
N ILE A 253 17.64 1.11 4.02
CA ILE A 253 17.55 2.48 3.47
C ILE A 253 18.36 3.47 4.32
N GLY A 254 19.46 4.00 3.79
CA GLY A 254 20.28 4.99 4.50
C GLY A 254 21.31 4.35 5.43
N ASN A 255 21.55 4.94 6.61
CA ASN A 255 22.71 4.61 7.45
C ASN A 255 22.48 3.41 8.38
N GLY A 256 22.09 2.26 7.82
CA GLY A 256 21.94 0.99 8.53
C GLY A 256 20.67 0.87 9.38
N VAL A 257 20.61 -0.18 10.19
CA VAL A 257 19.45 -0.55 11.02
C VAL A 257 19.21 0.43 12.16
N LYS A 258 17.94 0.75 12.44
CA LYS A 258 17.57 1.52 13.64
C LYS A 258 17.28 0.60 14.82
N GLU A 259 17.47 1.13 16.01
CA GLU A 259 17.34 0.38 17.26
C GLU A 259 15.96 -0.27 17.45
N ASP A 260 14.88 0.47 17.22
CA ASP A 260 13.51 -0.04 17.38
C ASP A 260 13.14 -1.09 16.34
N GLU A 261 13.69 -0.95 15.12
CA GLU A 261 13.50 -1.91 14.03
C GLU A 261 14.11 -3.26 14.39
N LEU A 262 15.39 -3.26 14.80
CA LEU A 262 16.06 -4.48 15.23
C LEU A 262 15.39 -5.09 16.45
N GLN A 263 15.01 -4.27 17.43
CA GLN A 263 14.31 -4.74 18.62
C GLN A 263 13.01 -5.47 18.25
N SER A 264 12.26 -4.98 17.26
CA SER A 264 11.03 -5.63 16.82
C SER A 264 11.26 -7.01 16.20
N ILE A 265 12.33 -7.18 15.42
CA ILE A 265 12.73 -8.47 14.85
C ILE A 265 13.19 -9.42 15.96
N LEU A 266 14.00 -8.95 16.91
CA LEU A 266 14.42 -9.75 18.05
C LEU A 266 13.21 -10.18 18.90
N ASN A 267 12.26 -9.27 19.14
CA ASN A 267 11.01 -9.59 19.84
C ASN A 267 10.17 -10.62 19.10
N TYR A 268 10.14 -10.58 17.77
CA TYR A 268 9.49 -11.62 16.97
C TYR A 268 10.14 -12.99 17.25
N LEU A 269 11.46 -13.07 17.12
CA LEU A 269 12.21 -14.32 17.30
C LEU A 269 12.16 -14.87 18.73
N THR A 270 12.03 -14.00 19.74
CA THR A 270 11.90 -14.44 21.15
C THR A 270 10.47 -14.84 21.53
N THR A 271 9.44 -14.35 20.82
CA THR A 271 8.03 -14.62 21.17
C THR A 271 7.34 -15.66 20.28
N MET A 272 7.84 -15.89 19.06
CA MET A 272 7.35 -16.94 18.17
C MET A 272 7.97 -18.30 18.51
N HIS A 273 7.20 -19.38 18.38
CA HIS A 273 7.63 -20.76 18.69
C HIS A 273 7.36 -21.74 17.55
N GLU A 274 6.76 -21.26 16.47
CA GLU A 274 6.48 -22.03 15.27
C GLU A 274 7.72 -22.04 14.37
N ASP A 275 8.33 -23.21 14.17
CA ASP A 275 9.63 -23.35 13.53
C ASP A 275 9.66 -22.75 12.11
N GLU A 276 8.64 -22.98 11.29
CA GLU A 276 8.59 -22.40 9.93
C GLU A 276 8.50 -20.86 9.97
N ASN A 277 7.76 -20.30 10.93
CA ASN A 277 7.65 -18.86 11.10
C ASN A 277 8.94 -18.24 11.66
N LEU A 278 9.70 -18.98 12.48
CA LEU A 278 10.99 -18.54 13.00
C LEU A 278 12.08 -18.60 11.93
N HIS A 279 12.07 -19.65 11.12
CA HIS A 279 13.11 -19.96 10.15
C HIS A 279 13.36 -18.82 9.15
N ASP A 280 12.31 -18.30 8.53
CA ASP A 280 12.44 -17.29 7.47
C ASP A 280 12.83 -15.91 8.03
N VAL A 281 12.31 -15.52 9.20
CA VAL A 281 12.73 -14.29 9.91
C VAL A 281 14.18 -14.40 10.38
N LEU A 282 14.59 -15.56 10.89
CA LEU A 282 15.97 -15.81 11.31
C LEU A 282 16.93 -15.79 10.12
N GLN A 283 16.55 -16.37 8.98
CA GLN A 283 17.30 -16.29 7.73
C GLN A 283 17.48 -14.85 7.25
N MET A 284 16.42 -14.05 7.26
CA MET A 284 16.51 -12.63 6.93
C MET A 284 17.49 -11.89 7.86
N LEU A 285 17.43 -12.14 9.17
CA LEU A 285 18.36 -11.53 10.13
C LEU A 285 19.82 -11.97 9.93
N ILE A 286 20.04 -13.25 9.61
CA ILE A 286 21.38 -13.77 9.23
C ILE A 286 21.90 -13.04 8.00
N SER A 287 21.06 -12.89 6.97
CA SER A 287 21.41 -12.19 5.73
C SER A 287 21.81 -10.72 6.03
N LEU A 288 21.00 -9.99 6.81
CA LEU A 288 21.35 -8.63 7.25
C LEU A 288 22.70 -8.58 7.99
N MET A 289 22.93 -9.48 8.95
CA MET A 289 24.18 -9.55 9.71
C MET A 289 25.39 -9.82 8.81
N SER A 290 25.21 -10.69 7.81
CA SER A 290 26.28 -11.09 6.89
C SER A 290 26.63 -10.01 5.86
N GLU A 291 25.62 -9.31 5.32
CA GLU A 291 25.77 -8.33 4.25
C GLU A 291 26.13 -6.94 4.79
N HIS A 292 25.66 -6.60 6.00
CA HIS A 292 25.84 -5.27 6.60
C HIS A 292 26.37 -5.32 8.05
N PRO A 293 27.51 -5.99 8.29
CA PRO A 293 28.03 -6.19 9.64
C PRO A 293 28.38 -4.89 10.36
N SER A 294 28.79 -3.84 9.64
CA SER A 294 29.20 -2.55 10.22
C SER A 294 28.07 -1.87 11.01
N SER A 295 26.82 -1.94 10.52
CA SER A 295 25.65 -1.42 11.23
C SER A 295 24.99 -2.47 12.12
N MET A 296 24.96 -3.74 11.69
CA MET A 296 24.22 -4.79 12.38
C MET A 296 24.91 -5.26 13.66
N VAL A 297 26.24 -5.45 13.66
CA VAL A 297 26.97 -5.98 14.82
C VAL A 297 26.85 -5.05 16.04
N PRO A 298 27.11 -3.73 15.93
CA PRO A 298 26.95 -2.82 17.07
C PRO A 298 25.51 -2.75 17.56
N ALA A 299 24.54 -2.64 16.65
CA ALA A 299 23.13 -2.57 17.01
C ALA A 299 22.65 -3.85 17.72
N PHE A 300 23.09 -5.01 17.25
CA PHE A 300 22.76 -6.31 17.83
C PHE A 300 23.34 -6.48 19.24
N ASP A 301 24.57 -6.02 19.48
CA ASP A 301 25.16 -6.04 20.83
C ASP A 301 24.46 -5.09 21.81
N VAL A 302 24.16 -3.86 21.35
CA VAL A 302 23.42 -2.85 22.14
C VAL A 302 22.03 -3.38 22.53
N LYS A 303 21.34 -4.08 21.62
CA LYS A 303 20.03 -4.71 21.89
C LYS A 303 20.12 -6.08 22.58
N HIS A 304 21.30 -6.49 23.04
CA HIS A 304 21.51 -7.78 23.69
C HIS A 304 21.00 -8.97 22.85
N GLY A 305 21.16 -8.91 21.52
CA GLY A 305 20.64 -9.91 20.59
C GLY A 305 21.14 -11.34 20.83
N VAL A 306 22.28 -11.50 21.52
CA VAL A 306 22.78 -12.80 21.98
C VAL A 306 21.76 -13.54 22.86
N ARG A 307 20.92 -12.83 23.63
CA ARG A 307 19.82 -13.45 24.40
C ARG A 307 18.82 -14.16 23.49
N THR A 308 18.52 -13.57 22.35
CA THR A 308 17.64 -14.18 21.33
C THR A 308 18.26 -15.45 20.76
N ILE A 309 19.57 -15.48 20.55
CA ILE A 309 20.30 -16.69 20.11
C ILE A 309 20.13 -17.80 21.13
N PHE A 310 20.38 -17.55 22.42
CA PHE A 310 20.24 -18.57 23.47
C PHE A 310 18.80 -19.10 23.57
N LYS A 311 17.79 -18.24 23.45
CA LYS A 311 16.39 -18.68 23.34
C LYS A 311 16.21 -19.65 22.16
N LEU A 312 16.74 -19.32 20.99
CA LEU A 312 16.60 -20.14 19.79
C LEU A 312 17.39 -21.47 19.87
N LEU A 313 18.47 -21.52 20.65
CA LEU A 313 19.22 -22.76 20.92
C LEU A 313 18.42 -23.77 21.75
N ALA A 314 17.39 -23.32 22.48
CA ALA A 314 16.47 -24.19 23.19
C ALA A 314 15.33 -24.73 22.31
N ALA A 315 15.25 -24.36 21.03
CA ALA A 315 14.23 -24.87 20.11
C ALA A 315 14.40 -26.38 19.87
N GLU A 316 13.28 -27.10 19.77
CA GLU A 316 13.27 -28.53 19.43
C GLU A 316 13.88 -28.76 18.04
N SER A 317 13.54 -27.88 17.09
CA SER A 317 14.04 -27.94 15.71
C SER A 317 15.55 -27.75 15.64
N GLN A 318 16.23 -28.81 15.16
CA GLN A 318 17.66 -28.76 14.86
C GLN A 318 18.00 -27.67 13.84
N LEU A 319 17.12 -27.42 12.87
CA LEU A 319 17.32 -26.40 11.85
C LEU A 319 17.37 -24.99 12.45
N ILE A 320 16.48 -24.68 13.39
CA ILE A 320 16.47 -23.39 14.10
C ILE A 320 17.73 -23.24 14.96
N ARG A 321 18.13 -24.28 15.69
CA ARG A 321 19.36 -24.26 16.49
C ARG A 321 20.60 -24.02 15.61
N LEU A 322 20.69 -24.70 14.46
CA LEU A 322 21.78 -24.52 13.51
C LEU A 322 21.83 -23.09 12.97
N GLN A 323 20.69 -22.50 12.62
CA GLN A 323 20.63 -21.12 12.15
C GLN A 323 20.96 -20.10 13.25
N ALA A 324 20.55 -20.35 14.50
CA ALA A 324 20.93 -19.52 15.62
C ALA A 324 22.46 -19.52 15.84
N LEU A 325 23.11 -20.69 15.72
CA LEU A 325 24.57 -20.80 15.75
C LEU A 325 25.22 -20.08 14.56
N LYS A 326 24.61 -20.14 13.36
CA LYS A 326 25.09 -19.39 12.19
C LYS A 326 25.03 -17.88 12.41
N LEU A 327 23.93 -17.37 12.97
CA LEU A 327 23.80 -15.96 13.35
C LEU A 327 24.87 -15.57 14.39
N LEU A 328 25.10 -16.42 15.39
CA LEU A 328 26.15 -16.22 16.40
C LEU A 328 27.53 -16.17 15.74
N GLY A 329 27.83 -17.07 14.81
CA GLY A 329 29.09 -17.10 14.08
C GLY A 329 29.34 -15.83 13.28
N PHE A 330 28.33 -15.31 12.58
CA PHE A 330 28.45 -14.01 11.89
C PHE A 330 28.67 -12.86 12.86
N PHE A 331 27.94 -12.82 13.97
CA PHE A 331 28.14 -11.79 14.99
C PHE A 331 29.56 -11.84 15.56
N LEU A 332 30.04 -13.01 15.98
CA LEU A 332 31.35 -13.16 16.61
C LEU A 332 32.51 -12.91 15.63
N SER A 333 32.43 -13.42 14.41
CA SER A 333 33.49 -13.25 13.39
C SER A 333 33.72 -11.79 12.98
N ARG A 334 32.76 -10.91 13.26
CA ARG A 334 32.79 -9.48 12.94
C ARG A 334 32.83 -8.60 14.18
N SER A 335 32.86 -9.19 15.38
CA SER A 335 32.99 -8.46 16.66
C SER A 335 34.46 -8.20 16.97
N THR A 336 34.79 -7.00 17.47
CA THR A 336 36.16 -6.71 17.89
C THR A 336 36.42 -7.15 19.34
N HIS A 337 37.69 -7.42 19.69
CA HIS A 337 38.10 -7.81 21.05
C HIS A 337 37.68 -6.83 22.16
N LYS A 338 37.42 -5.55 21.85
CA LYS A 338 36.94 -4.55 22.83
C LYS A 338 35.48 -4.77 23.23
N LEU A 339 34.61 -5.22 22.31
CA LEU A 339 33.19 -5.48 22.61
C LEU A 339 33.02 -6.70 23.53
N LEU A 340 33.90 -7.70 23.38
CA LEU A 340 33.87 -8.93 24.20
C LEU A 340 34.41 -8.72 25.63
N LYS A 341 35.24 -7.71 25.87
CA LYS A 341 35.91 -7.48 27.18
C LYS A 341 35.14 -6.57 28.15
N VAL A 342 34.16 -5.78 27.69
CA VAL A 342 33.45 -4.81 28.56
C VAL A 342 32.34 -5.47 29.42
N ARG A 343 32.07 -6.78 29.24
CA ARG A 343 31.01 -7.49 29.97
C ARG A 343 31.48 -8.78 30.64
N THR A 344 32.71 -8.82 31.16
CA THR A 344 33.02 -9.75 32.25
C THR A 344 32.30 -9.30 33.52
N LEU A 345 31.16 -9.94 33.78
CA LEU A 345 30.53 -10.19 35.07
C LEU A 345 30.69 -9.09 36.13
N THR A 346 29.71 -8.19 36.18
CA THR A 346 29.21 -7.57 37.42
C THR A 346 27.69 -7.66 37.42
#